data_AF-A0A5Q0HE08-F1
#
_entry.id   AF-A0A5Q0HE08-F1
#
_cell.length_a   1.000
_cell.length_b   1.000
_cell.length_c   1.000
_cell.angle_alpha   90.00
_cell.angle_beta   90.00
_cell.angle_gamma   90.00
#
_symmetry.space_group_name_H-M   'P 1'
#
loop_
_entity.id
_entity.type
_entity.pdbx_description
1 polymer ?
#
loop_
_entity_poly.entity_id
_entity_poly.type
_entity_poly.pdbx_seq_one_letter_code
_entity_poly.pdbx_strand_id
1 'polypeptide(L)'
;MLKYESNNDDPEGENPTLDDEASVAYELFDGDGRRVGRTKGVGRMLYQREDGGFVAYFSEEITLHDGTVVRTGGLVDDTRLTRGEQATIQAVAVAGPFKGAVGFRQFRPVVPHKEYQSNIVLYRR
;
A
#
# COMPACT_ATOMS: atom_id res chain seq x y z
N MET A 1 1.69 12.65 -1.13
CA MET A 1 2.85 11.72 -1.20
C MET A 1 4.08 12.39 -0.64
N LEU A 2 4.91 11.65 0.10
CA LEU A 2 6.20 12.14 0.61
C LEU A 2 7.38 11.66 -0.23
N LYS A 3 7.34 10.40 -0.68
CA LYS A 3 8.44 9.78 -1.42
C LYS A 3 7.92 8.66 -2.32
N TYR A 4 8.48 8.56 -3.53
CA TYR A 4 8.39 7.41 -4.41
C TYR A 4 9.77 7.22 -5.03
N GLU A 5 10.34 6.03 -4.88
CA GLU A 5 11.58 5.62 -5.53
C GLU A 5 11.33 4.26 -6.16
N SER A 6 11.62 4.12 -7.45
CA SER A 6 11.58 2.85 -8.15
C SER A 6 12.90 2.66 -8.89
N ASN A 7 13.27 1.40 -9.12
CA ASN A 7 14.36 1.04 -10.03
C ASN A 7 13.89 0.95 -11.50
N ASN A 8 12.59 1.08 -11.76
CA ASN A 8 12.04 1.22 -13.10
C ASN A 8 11.99 2.72 -13.46
N ASP A 9 12.59 3.06 -14.60
CA ASP A 9 12.61 4.42 -15.15
C ASP A 9 11.28 4.83 -15.81
N ASP A 10 10.28 3.94 -15.80
CA ASP A 10 8.88 4.22 -16.19
C ASP A 10 8.04 4.64 -14.98
N PRO A 11 7.88 5.97 -14.74
CA PRO A 11 7.14 6.47 -13.58
C PRO A 11 5.63 6.29 -13.70
N GLU A 12 5.10 5.99 -14.89
CA GLU A 12 3.66 5.79 -15.11
C GLU A 12 3.28 4.31 -14.97
N GLY A 13 4.27 3.41 -14.95
CA GLY A 13 4.08 1.97 -14.80
C GLY A 13 3.45 1.31 -16.04
N GLU A 14 3.67 1.89 -17.21
CA GLU A 14 3.15 1.35 -18.48
C GLU A 14 3.93 0.10 -18.94
N ASN A 15 5.18 -0.04 -18.50
CA ASN A 15 6.11 -1.09 -18.87
C ASN A 15 6.68 -1.81 -17.63
N PRO A 16 5.84 -2.54 -16.87
CA PRO A 16 6.28 -3.26 -15.69
C PRO A 16 7.20 -4.44 -16.06
N THR A 17 8.19 -4.72 -15.21
CA THR A 17 9.09 -5.88 -15.33
C THR A 17 9.15 -6.70 -14.04
N LEU A 18 9.66 -7.94 -14.12
CA LEU A 18 9.84 -8.78 -12.93
C LEU A 18 10.98 -8.31 -12.01
N ASP A 19 11.85 -7.41 -12.50
CA ASP A 19 12.92 -6.83 -11.71
C ASP A 19 12.46 -5.57 -10.94
N ASP A 20 11.22 -5.14 -11.14
CA ASP A 20 10.70 -3.90 -10.55
C ASP A 20 10.56 -4.00 -9.03
N GLU A 21 11.16 -3.03 -8.36
CA GLU A 21 11.05 -2.76 -6.94
C GLU A 21 10.74 -1.26 -6.75
N ALA A 22 9.88 -0.96 -5.78
CA ALA A 22 9.53 0.41 -5.43
C ALA A 22 9.43 0.59 -3.92
N SER A 23 9.91 1.73 -3.44
CA SER A 23 9.74 2.21 -2.07
C SER A 23 8.86 3.46 -2.06
N VAL A 24 7.89 3.49 -1.15
CA VAL A 24 6.92 4.58 -1.00
C VAL A 24 6.91 5.17 0.40
N ALA A 25 6.59 6.46 0.50
CA ALA A 25 6.17 7.08 1.74
C ALA A 25 4.99 8.02 1.50
N TYR A 26 3.95 7.89 2.32
CA TYR A 26 2.75 8.73 2.26
C TYR A 26 2.40 9.34 3.62
N GLU A 27 1.71 10.48 3.57
CA GLU A 27 0.89 10.96 4.67
C GLU A 27 -0.54 10.46 4.47
N LEU A 28 -1.22 10.16 5.58
CA LEU A 28 -2.62 9.75 5.59
C LEU A 28 -3.47 10.88 6.14
N PHE A 29 -4.58 11.16 5.48
CA PHE A 29 -5.52 12.23 5.85
C PHE A 29 -6.93 11.67 6.06
N ASP A 30 -7.67 12.24 6.99
CA ASP A 30 -9.10 11.96 7.16
C ASP A 30 -9.97 12.72 6.14
N GLY A 31 -11.30 12.54 6.21
CA GLY A 31 -12.25 13.20 5.32
C GLY A 31 -12.32 14.73 5.49
N ASP A 32 -11.78 15.27 6.58
CA ASP A 32 -11.69 16.72 6.83
C ASP A 32 -10.32 17.29 6.42
N GLY A 33 -9.44 16.46 5.84
CA GLY A 33 -8.09 16.86 5.43
C GLY A 33 -7.09 16.99 6.57
N ARG A 34 -7.41 16.48 7.78
CA ARG A 34 -6.44 16.44 8.88
C ARG A 34 -5.53 15.24 8.70
N ARG A 35 -4.23 15.43 8.92
CA ARG A 35 -3.29 14.31 8.94
C ARG A 35 -3.64 13.38 10.10
N VAL A 36 -3.72 12.07 9.83
CA VAL A 36 -3.99 11.01 10.81
C VAL A 36 -2.82 10.05 11.00
N GLY A 37 -1.85 10.07 10.09
CA GLY A 37 -0.68 9.22 10.18
C GLY A 37 0.26 9.34 8.98
N ARG A 38 1.19 8.40 8.91
CA ARG A 38 2.16 8.23 7.81
C ARG A 38 2.42 6.76 7.57
N THR A 39 2.89 6.44 6.37
CA THR A 39 3.30 5.08 6.01
C THR A 39 4.63 5.06 5.26
N LYS A 40 5.36 3.96 5.38
CA LYS A 40 6.50 3.60 4.54
C LYS A 40 6.31 2.18 4.05
N GLY A 41 6.40 1.99 2.74
CA GLY A 41 6.18 0.70 2.11
C GLY A 41 7.22 0.34 1.07
N VAL A 42 7.30 -0.96 0.77
CA VAL A 42 8.11 -1.54 -0.29
C VAL A 42 7.25 -2.53 -1.08
N GLY A 43 7.32 -2.44 -2.40
CA GLY A 43 6.69 -3.36 -3.34
C GLY A 43 7.74 -3.99 -4.25
N ARG A 44 7.55 -5.25 -4.63
CA ARG A 44 8.38 -5.95 -5.61
C ARG A 44 7.52 -6.84 -6.50
N MET A 45 7.75 -6.80 -7.81
CA MET A 45 7.13 -7.74 -8.75
C MET A 45 7.64 -9.16 -8.49
N LEU A 46 6.72 -10.13 -8.45
CA LEU A 46 7.05 -11.52 -8.14
C LEU A 46 6.93 -12.43 -9.35
N TYR A 47 5.83 -12.32 -10.09
CA TYR A 47 5.57 -13.17 -11.25
C TYR A 47 4.57 -12.52 -12.19
N GLN A 48 4.56 -13.02 -13.42
CA GLN A 48 3.58 -12.70 -14.43
C GLN A 48 2.62 -13.89 -14.56
N ARG A 49 1.32 -13.61 -14.60
CA ARG A 49 0.27 -14.59 -14.85
C ARG A 49 0.22 -14.96 -16.33
N GLU A 50 -0.48 -16.04 -16.65
CA GLU A 50 -0.67 -16.50 -18.04
C GLU A 50 -1.35 -15.46 -18.95
N ASP A 51 -2.20 -14.60 -18.38
CA ASP A 51 -2.87 -13.51 -19.08
C ASP A 51 -1.98 -12.26 -19.29
N GLY A 52 -0.70 -12.34 -18.90
CA GLY A 52 0.26 -11.25 -18.98
C GLY A 52 0.21 -10.27 -17.80
N GLY A 53 -0.73 -10.44 -16.86
CA GLY A 53 -0.85 -9.57 -15.68
C GLY A 53 0.25 -9.80 -14.65
N PHE A 54 0.74 -8.73 -14.04
CA PHE A 54 1.79 -8.79 -13.02
C PHE A 54 1.21 -8.86 -11.61
N VAL A 55 1.87 -9.65 -10.77
CA VAL A 55 1.56 -9.76 -9.33
C VAL A 55 2.79 -9.34 -8.54
N ALA A 56 2.59 -8.39 -7.62
CA ALA A 56 3.59 -7.90 -6.70
C ALA A 56 3.34 -8.43 -5.28
N TYR A 57 4.38 -8.44 -4.45
CA TYR A 57 4.21 -8.41 -3.01
C TYR A 57 4.43 -6.98 -2.52
N PHE A 58 3.47 -6.45 -1.78
CA PHE A 58 3.57 -5.12 -1.18
C PHE A 58 3.45 -5.23 0.33
N SER A 59 4.30 -4.49 1.05
CA SER A 59 4.25 -4.39 2.50
C SER A 59 4.53 -2.98 2.97
N GLU A 60 3.96 -2.60 4.10
CA GLU A 60 4.19 -1.28 4.69
C GLU A 60 4.06 -1.29 6.22
N GLU A 61 4.69 -0.30 6.84
CA GLU A 61 4.49 0.06 8.23
C GLU A 61 3.81 1.44 8.31
N ILE A 62 2.64 1.46 8.93
CA ILE A 62 1.78 2.62 9.08
C ILE A 62 1.84 3.07 10.54
N THR A 63 2.17 4.33 10.79
CA THR A 63 2.11 4.95 12.12
C THR A 63 0.98 5.96 12.17
N LEU A 64 0.00 5.73 13.04
CA LEU A 64 -1.11 6.65 13.31
C LEU A 64 -0.80 7.58 14.48
N HIS A 65 -1.51 8.71 14.58
CA HIS A 65 -1.25 9.72 15.60
C HIS A 65 -1.56 9.30 17.04
N ASP A 66 -2.44 8.32 17.22
CA ASP A 66 -2.72 7.71 18.53
C ASP A 66 -1.61 6.75 19.01
N GLY A 67 -0.52 6.64 18.25
CA GLY A 67 0.59 5.73 18.51
C GLY A 67 0.36 4.30 18.01
N THR A 68 -0.76 4.03 17.33
CA THR A 68 -0.99 2.74 16.68
C THR A 68 0.00 2.55 15.54
N VAL A 69 0.70 1.42 15.57
CA VAL A 69 1.56 0.99 14.47
C VAL A 69 0.94 -0.24 13.82
N VAL A 70 0.65 -0.17 12.53
CA VAL A 70 0.08 -1.27 11.74
C VAL A 70 1.14 -1.76 10.77
N ARG A 71 1.37 -3.07 10.73
CA ARG A 71 2.16 -3.72 9.67
C ARG A 71 1.21 -4.43 8.73
N THR A 72 1.45 -4.26 7.44
CA THR A 72 0.62 -4.87 6.40
C THR A 72 1.51 -5.55 5.37
N GLY A 73 0.99 -6.59 4.73
CA GLY A 73 1.72 -7.34 3.74
C GLY A 73 0.80 -8.26 2.95
N GLY A 74 1.03 -8.37 1.65
CA GLY A 74 0.27 -9.31 0.82
C GLY A 74 0.56 -9.21 -0.66
N LEU A 75 -0.03 -10.14 -1.39
CA LEU A 75 -0.02 -10.12 -2.85
C LEU A 75 -0.99 -9.05 -3.38
N VAL A 76 -0.54 -8.34 -4.39
CA VAL A 76 -1.29 -7.30 -5.09
C VAL A 76 -1.24 -7.63 -6.57
N ASP A 77 -2.41 -7.64 -7.22
CA ASP A 77 -2.50 -7.63 -8.67
C ASP A 77 -2.17 -6.22 -9.16
N ASP A 78 -0.94 -6.03 -9.62
CA ASP A 78 -0.43 -4.72 -10.00
C ASP A 78 -1.17 -4.19 -11.23
N THR A 79 -1.43 -5.07 -12.20
CA THR A 79 -2.14 -4.70 -13.43
C THR A 79 -3.58 -4.24 -13.17
N ARG A 80 -4.26 -4.78 -12.16
CA ARG A 80 -5.58 -4.28 -11.72
C ARG A 80 -5.46 -3.01 -10.90
N LEU A 81 -4.47 -2.93 -10.01
CA LEU A 81 -4.24 -1.73 -9.20
C LEU A 81 -3.96 -0.50 -10.07
N THR A 82 -3.07 -0.60 -11.05
CA THR A 82 -2.72 0.48 -11.99
C THR A 82 -3.92 0.93 -12.83
N ARG A 83 -4.89 0.03 -13.05
CA ARG A 83 -6.19 0.34 -13.67
C ARG A 83 -7.21 1.00 -12.74
N GLY A 84 -6.85 1.32 -11.50
CA GLY A 84 -7.72 1.99 -10.54
C GLY A 84 -8.52 1.06 -9.64
N GLU A 85 -8.32 -0.26 -9.74
CA GLU A 85 -9.02 -1.21 -8.89
C GLU A 85 -8.45 -1.22 -7.45
N GLN A 86 -9.24 -1.73 -6.52
CA GLN A 86 -8.85 -1.80 -5.12
C GLN A 86 -8.05 -3.05 -4.80
N ALA A 87 -6.86 -2.86 -4.22
CA ALA A 87 -6.12 -3.91 -3.55
C ALA A 87 -6.56 -4.07 -2.09
N THR A 88 -6.52 -5.30 -1.57
CA THR A 88 -6.80 -5.61 -0.17
C THR A 88 -5.74 -6.59 0.34
N ILE A 89 -4.99 -6.18 1.37
CA ILE A 89 -3.96 -7.00 2.02
C ILE A 89 -4.19 -7.09 3.52
N GLN A 90 -3.55 -8.05 4.19
CA GLN A 90 -3.70 -8.24 5.63
C GLN A 90 -3.03 -7.11 6.41
N ALA A 91 -3.60 -6.78 7.57
CA ALA A 91 -3.10 -5.78 8.49
C ALA A 91 -3.07 -6.30 9.93
N VAL A 92 -1.99 -6.00 10.64
CA VAL A 92 -1.82 -6.34 12.06
C VAL A 92 -1.34 -5.11 12.81
N ALA A 93 -2.06 -4.69 13.84
CA ALA A 93 -1.60 -3.65 14.75
C ALA A 93 -0.59 -4.22 15.75
N VAL A 94 0.65 -3.74 15.68
CA VAL A 94 1.80 -4.24 16.46
C VAL A 94 2.15 -3.37 17.66
N ALA A 95 1.67 -2.11 17.69
CA ALA A 95 1.83 -1.20 18.81
C ALA A 95 0.62 -0.26 18.96
N GLY A 96 0.56 0.47 20.07
CA GLY A 96 -0.48 1.45 20.39
C GLY A 96 -1.80 0.84 20.92
N PRO A 97 -2.86 1.66 21.01
CA PRO A 97 -4.15 1.27 21.58
C PRO A 97 -4.82 0.04 20.94
N PHE A 98 -4.51 -0.23 19.67
CA PHE A 98 -5.05 -1.37 18.92
C PHE A 98 -4.10 -2.57 18.86
N LYS A 99 -3.00 -2.61 19.62
CA LYS A 99 -2.04 -3.73 19.59
C LYS A 99 -2.75 -5.09 19.71
N GLY A 100 -2.43 -5.98 18.78
CA GLY A 100 -3.03 -7.32 18.67
C GLY A 100 -4.30 -7.37 17.81
N ALA A 101 -4.85 -6.23 17.40
CA ALA A 101 -5.94 -6.19 16.43
C ALA A 101 -5.45 -6.62 15.04
N VAL A 102 -6.33 -7.29 14.30
CA VAL A 102 -6.07 -7.80 12.95
C VAL A 102 -7.15 -7.32 12.01
N GLY A 103 -6.85 -7.25 10.72
CA GLY A 103 -7.84 -6.92 9.72
C GLY A 103 -7.22 -6.67 8.36
N PHE A 104 -7.63 -5.59 7.70
CA PHE A 104 -7.32 -5.34 6.31
C PHE A 104 -6.84 -3.93 6.04
N ARG A 105 -5.89 -3.83 5.13
CA ARG A 105 -5.43 -2.61 4.48
C ARG A 105 -5.95 -2.61 3.05
N GLN A 106 -6.67 -1.56 2.69
CA GLN A 106 -7.34 -1.45 1.39
C GLN A 106 -6.97 -0.14 0.72
N PHE A 107 -6.53 -0.18 -0.53
CA PHE A 107 -6.13 1.01 -1.27
C PHE A 107 -6.43 0.88 -2.75
N ARG A 108 -6.71 2.02 -3.38
CA ARG A 108 -6.82 2.17 -4.83
C ARG A 108 -6.28 3.54 -5.26
N PRO A 109 -5.61 3.66 -6.41
CA PRO A 109 -5.11 4.95 -6.87
C PRO A 109 -6.28 5.87 -7.25
N VAL A 110 -6.14 7.14 -6.89
CA VAL A 110 -6.93 8.27 -7.38
C VAL A 110 -6.14 8.99 -8.45
N VAL A 111 -4.84 9.19 -8.18
CA VAL A 111 -3.83 9.60 -9.16
C VAL A 111 -2.72 8.55 -9.09
N PRO A 112 -2.47 7.78 -10.16
CA PRO A 112 -1.44 6.74 -10.18
C PRO A 112 -0.11 7.20 -9.57
N HIS A 113 0.49 6.34 -8.76
CA HIS A 113 1.75 6.56 -8.03
C HIS A 113 1.82 7.79 -7.11
N LYS A 114 0.76 8.60 -6.99
CA LYS A 114 0.78 9.88 -6.26
C LYS A 114 -0.26 9.98 -5.16
N GLU A 115 -1.48 9.53 -5.41
CA GLU A 115 -2.60 9.69 -4.50
C GLU A 115 -3.48 8.45 -4.48
N TYR A 116 -3.84 7.99 -3.28
CA TYR A 116 -4.61 6.77 -3.07
C TYR A 116 -5.76 7.03 -2.11
N GLN A 117 -6.95 6.55 -2.46
CA GLN A 117 -8.00 6.36 -1.47
C GLN A 117 -7.64 5.14 -0.63
N SER A 118 -7.74 5.27 0.69
CA SER A 118 -7.22 4.27 1.62
C SER A 118 -8.17 4.01 2.79
N ASN A 119 -8.32 2.73 3.14
CA ASN A 119 -8.98 2.28 4.36
C ASN A 119 -8.06 1.34 5.16
N ILE A 120 -8.16 1.42 6.48
CA ILE A 120 -7.52 0.49 7.43
C ILE A 120 -8.63 0.04 8.37
N VAL A 121 -8.98 -1.24 8.31
CA VAL A 121 -10.04 -1.83 9.14
C VAL A 121 -9.39 -2.82 10.09
N LEU A 122 -9.53 -2.59 11.39
CA LEU A 122 -8.96 -3.43 12.44
C LEU A 122 -10.07 -3.95 13.35
N TYR A 123 -10.02 -5.24 13.65
CA TYR A 123 -10.91 -5.92 14.57
C TYR A 123 -10.15 -6.25 15.85
N ARG A 124 -10.65 -5.75 16.97
CA ARG A 124 -10.18 -6.12 18.29
C ARG A 124 -10.99 -7.33 18.76
N ARG A 125 -10.29 -8.38 19.21
CA ARG A 125 -10.93 -9.49 19.92
C ARG A 125 -11.29 -9.07 21.34
#